data_AF-A0A7N2LIN9-F1
#
_entry.id   AF-A0A7N2LIN9-F1
#
_cell.length_a   1.000
_cell.length_b   1.000
_cell.length_c   1.000
_cell.angle_alpha   90.00
_cell.angle_beta   90.00
_cell.angle_gamma   90.00
#
_symmetry.space_group_name_H-M   'P 1'
#
loop_
_entity.id
_entity.type
_entity.pdbx_description
1 polymer ?
#
loop_
_entity_poly.entity_id
_entity_poly.type
_entity_poly.pdbx_seq_one_letter_code
_entity_poly.pdbx_strand_id
1 'polypeptide(L)'
;MVKHVMKLNHLQSLQLTSYPIKESWGHLKLEPLSGLENLSRLKLSGDIDNPSIIVNTNGLPQNLTILTLVDSALRDDPMPVLQKLHNLRSLYLNDRSYMGSSMVCSKGGFPQLQVLKMSFLFNLEELILEEQVLQKLVEF
;
A
#
# COMPACT_ATOMS: atom_id res chain seq x y z
N MET A 1 13.66 2.03 15.20
CA MET A 1 13.35 3.23 14.39
C MET A 1 11.86 3.59 14.41
N VAL A 2 10.94 2.64 14.20
CA VAL A 2 9.48 2.90 14.05
C VAL A 2 8.79 3.47 15.31
N LYS A 3 9.18 3.05 16.53
CA LYS A 3 8.56 3.55 17.79
C LYS A 3 8.65 5.07 18.00
N HIS A 4 9.64 5.75 17.41
CA HIS A 4 9.78 7.19 17.52
C HIS A 4 8.95 7.95 16.47
N VAL A 5 8.73 7.35 15.29
CA VAL A 5 7.88 7.92 14.23
C VAL A 5 6.44 8.01 14.68
N MET A 6 5.96 7.02 15.46
CA MET A 6 4.61 7.02 16.06
C MET A 6 4.34 8.21 16.99
N LYS A 7 5.38 8.92 17.47
CA LYS A 7 5.24 10.13 18.30
C LYS A 7 5.12 11.41 17.48
N LEU A 8 5.36 11.35 16.18
CA LEU A 8 5.30 12.50 15.26
C LEU A 8 3.86 12.69 14.80
N ASN A 9 3.01 13.15 15.71
CA ASN A 9 1.59 13.38 15.49
C ASN A 9 1.28 14.39 14.38
N HIS A 10 2.21 15.26 13.98
CA HIS A 10 2.03 16.21 12.87
C HIS A 10 2.57 15.70 11.52
N LEU A 11 3.07 14.47 11.46
CA LEU A 11 3.70 13.93 10.26
C LEU A 11 2.66 13.71 9.15
N GLN A 12 2.79 14.43 8.04
CA GLN A 12 1.89 14.32 6.89
C GLN A 12 2.40 13.38 5.81
N SER A 13 3.72 13.21 5.70
CA SER A 13 4.36 12.34 4.73
C SER A 13 5.45 11.50 5.39
N LEU A 14 5.46 10.21 5.07
CA LEU A 14 6.42 9.26 5.56
C LEU A 14 6.91 8.41 4.40
N GLN A 15 8.23 8.31 4.25
CA GLN A 15 8.86 7.36 3.37
C GLN A 15 9.75 6.43 4.19
N LEU A 16 9.57 5.13 4.02
CA LEU A 16 10.41 4.10 4.59
C LEU A 16 11.00 3.28 3.46
N THR A 17 12.32 3.09 3.49
CA THR A 17 13.04 2.32 2.49
C THR A 17 13.99 1.37 3.20
N SER A 18 13.89 0.08 2.90
CA SER A 18 14.91 -0.89 3.28
C SER A 18 15.88 -1.09 2.11
N TYR A 19 17.16 -1.23 2.45
CA TYR A 19 18.21 -1.51 1.49
C TYR A 19 18.81 -2.89 1.79
N PRO A 20 19.25 -3.65 0.78
CA PRO A 20 20.00 -4.88 1.00
C PRO A 20 21.27 -4.58 1.80
N ILE A 21 21.47 -5.26 2.93
CA ILE A 21 22.73 -5.17 3.67
C ILE A 21 23.53 -6.42 3.34
N LYS A 22 24.43 -6.31 2.35
CA LYS A 22 25.49 -7.25 1.92
C LYS A 22 25.10 -8.73 1.72
N GLU A 23 24.50 -9.39 2.71
CA GLU A 23 24.14 -10.81 2.78
C GLU A 23 22.66 -11.07 3.17
N SER A 24 21.89 -10.03 3.50
CA SER A 24 20.47 -10.14 3.84
C SER A 24 19.66 -9.10 3.06
N TRP A 25 18.57 -9.56 2.43
CA TRP A 25 17.51 -8.66 1.97
C TRP A 25 16.99 -7.95 3.22
N GLY A 26 17.33 -6.67 3.38
CA GLY A 26 16.87 -5.92 4.54
C GLY A 26 15.35 -5.90 4.52
N HIS A 27 14.71 -6.62 5.43
CA HIS A 27 13.25 -6.57 5.53
C HIS A 27 12.83 -5.29 6.24
N LEU A 28 11.82 -4.63 5.70
CA LEU A 28 11.18 -3.49 6.29
C LEU A 28 10.26 -3.95 7.42
N LYS A 29 10.75 -3.80 8.64
CA LYS A 29 9.96 -4.07 9.85
C LYS A 29 8.94 -2.95 10.06
N LEU A 30 7.67 -3.28 9.87
CA LEU A 30 6.56 -2.35 10.06
C LEU A 30 5.74 -2.75 11.29
N GLU A 31 5.54 -1.78 12.17
CA GLU A 31 4.50 -1.82 13.19
C GLU A 31 3.22 -1.21 12.60
N PRO A 32 2.02 -1.46 13.16
CA PRO A 32 0.81 -0.76 12.75
C PRO A 32 1.00 0.77 12.80
N LEU A 33 0.74 1.43 11.67
CA LEU A 33 0.86 2.86 11.45
C LEU A 33 -0.47 3.59 11.63
N SER A 34 -1.54 2.88 12.01
CA SER A 34 -2.90 3.41 12.13
C SER A 34 -3.02 4.59 13.11
N GLY A 35 -2.12 4.71 14.09
CA GLY A 35 -2.06 5.84 15.02
C GLY A 35 -1.45 7.13 14.46
N LEU A 36 -0.93 7.12 13.23
CA LEU A 36 -0.41 8.32 12.55
C LEU A 36 -1.55 9.07 11.85
N GLU A 37 -2.47 9.63 12.63
CA GLU A 37 -3.74 10.19 12.13
C GLU A 37 -3.56 11.33 11.12
N ASN A 38 -2.48 12.11 11.18
CA ASN A 38 -2.22 13.18 10.22
C ASN A 38 -1.48 12.73 8.96
N LEU A 39 -1.11 11.46 8.88
CA LEU A 39 -0.37 10.92 7.74
C LEU A 39 -1.28 10.79 6.53
N SER A 40 -0.95 11.54 5.48
CA SER A 40 -1.71 11.59 4.23
C SER A 40 -0.96 10.97 3.05
N ARG A 41 0.35 10.81 3.15
CA ARG A 41 1.22 10.24 2.10
C ARG A 41 2.17 9.21 2.70
N LEU A 42 2.11 7.98 2.21
CA LEU A 42 2.97 6.91 2.65
C LEU A 42 3.67 6.27 1.44
N LYS A 43 5.00 6.17 1.51
CA LYS A 43 5.80 5.38 0.58
C LYS A 43 6.57 4.31 1.35
N LEU A 44 6.38 3.05 0.96
CA LEU A 44 7.11 1.90 1.47
C LEU A 44 7.92 1.32 0.33
N SER A 45 9.21 1.10 0.56
CA SER A 45 10.13 0.57 -0.45
C SER A 45 10.98 -0.55 0.14
N GLY A 46 10.96 -1.72 -0.49
CA GLY A 46 11.65 -2.93 -0.05
C GLY A 46 10.74 -3.95 0.63
N ASP A 47 11.25 -5.17 0.75
CA ASP A 47 10.53 -6.37 1.19
C ASP A 47 9.98 -6.20 2.62
N ILE A 48 8.70 -6.48 2.84
CA ILE A 48 8.01 -6.22 4.11
C ILE A 48 7.98 -7.49 4.96
N ASP A 49 8.58 -7.43 6.16
CA ASP A 49 8.71 -8.59 7.07
C ASP A 49 7.34 -9.09 7.58
N ASN A 50 6.39 -8.18 7.79
CA ASN A 50 5.02 -8.47 8.24
C ASN A 50 3.99 -7.84 7.29
N PRO A 51 3.70 -8.46 6.14
CA PRO A 51 2.80 -7.88 5.14
C PRO A 51 1.34 -7.83 5.62
N SER A 52 0.97 -8.56 6.69
CA SER A 52 -0.39 -8.58 7.26
C SER A 52 -0.92 -7.20 7.64
N ILE A 53 -0.04 -6.22 7.88
CA ILE A 53 -0.46 -4.83 8.14
C ILE A 53 -1.06 -4.13 6.91
N ILE A 54 -0.81 -4.66 5.72
CA ILE A 54 -1.28 -4.14 4.42
C ILE A 54 -2.29 -5.09 3.77
N VAL A 55 -2.22 -6.40 4.03
CA VAL A 55 -3.12 -7.40 3.38
C VAL A 55 -4.23 -7.95 4.28
N ASN A 56 -4.08 -7.94 5.61
CA ASN A 56 -5.02 -8.63 6.53
C ASN A 56 -5.63 -7.73 7.62
N THR A 57 -4.96 -6.63 7.99
CA THR A 57 -5.37 -5.77 9.10
C THR A 57 -5.53 -4.32 8.66
N ASN A 58 -6.27 -3.52 9.43
CA ASN A 58 -6.35 -2.07 9.24
C ASN A 58 -5.13 -1.37 9.85
N GLY A 59 -3.93 -1.84 9.54
CA GLY A 59 -2.65 -1.34 10.08
C GLY A 59 -2.21 -0.02 9.45
N LEU A 60 -2.85 0.44 8.37
CA LEU A 60 -2.56 1.69 7.69
C LEU A 60 -3.42 2.85 8.23
N PRO A 61 -2.91 4.09 8.26
CA PRO A 61 -3.69 5.26 8.65
C PRO A 61 -4.83 5.53 7.65
N GLN A 62 -6.02 5.86 8.18
CA GLN A 62 -7.24 6.04 7.38
C GLN A 62 -7.30 7.36 6.60
N ASN A 63 -6.43 8.33 6.96
CA ASN A 63 -6.33 9.63 6.29
C ASN A 63 -5.37 9.61 5.09
N LEU A 64 -4.87 8.44 4.69
CA LEU A 64 -4.03 8.31 3.51
C LEU A 64 -4.78 8.75 2.25
N THR A 65 -4.15 9.67 1.52
CA THR A 65 -4.56 10.13 0.19
C THR A 65 -3.66 9.57 -0.90
N ILE A 66 -2.39 9.27 -0.56
CA ILE A 66 -1.40 8.69 -1.46
C ILE A 66 -0.73 7.52 -0.78
N LEU A 67 -0.72 6.37 -1.46
CA LEU A 67 0.03 5.19 -1.07
C LEU A 67 0.91 4.73 -2.23
N THR A 68 2.19 4.54 -1.94
CA THR A 68 3.15 3.96 -2.88
C THR A 68 3.82 2.75 -2.25
N LEU A 69 3.71 1.61 -2.90
CA LEU A 69 4.43 0.38 -2.58
C LEU A 69 5.45 0.12 -3.69
N VAL A 70 6.70 -0.10 -3.29
CA VAL A 70 7.80 -0.43 -4.20
C VAL A 70 8.52 -1.64 -3.62
N ASP A 71 8.74 -2.68 -4.41
CA ASP A 71 9.53 -3.85 -4.00
C ASP A 71 9.09 -4.50 -2.69
N SER A 72 7.79 -4.38 -2.39
CA SER A 72 7.18 -4.84 -1.14
C SER A 72 6.90 -6.35 -1.08
N ALA A 73 7.07 -7.05 -2.19
CA ALA A 73 6.99 -8.51 -2.30
C ALA A 73 5.70 -9.14 -1.73
N LEU A 74 4.56 -8.43 -1.79
CA LEU A 74 3.29 -8.93 -1.26
C LEU A 74 2.82 -10.15 -2.05
N ARG A 75 2.47 -11.24 -1.37
CA ARG A 75 1.98 -12.48 -2.02
C ARG A 75 0.47 -12.59 -2.04
N ASP A 76 -0.18 -12.06 -1.01
CA ASP A 76 -1.63 -12.00 -0.91
C ASP A 76 -2.14 -10.67 -1.49
N ASP A 77 -3.36 -10.69 -2.04
CA ASP A 77 -4.00 -9.52 -2.64
C ASP A 77 -4.22 -8.41 -1.60
N PRO A 78 -3.61 -7.22 -1.78
CA PRO A 78 -3.81 -6.11 -0.85
C PRO A 78 -5.13 -5.36 -1.06
N MET A 79 -5.81 -5.51 -2.20
CA MET A 79 -7.00 -4.73 -2.55
C MET A 79 -8.13 -4.78 -1.52
N PRO A 80 -8.47 -5.92 -0.87
CA PRO A 80 -9.51 -5.99 0.16
C PRO A 80 -9.28 -5.08 1.37
N VAL A 81 -8.03 -4.74 1.67
CA VAL A 81 -7.67 -3.78 2.72
C VAL A 81 -7.51 -2.37 2.15
N LEU A 82 -6.77 -2.22 1.04
CA LEU A 82 -6.49 -0.92 0.45
C LEU A 82 -7.76 -0.18 0.00
N GLN A 83 -8.77 -0.90 -0.48
CA GLN A 83 -10.03 -0.32 -0.93
C GLN A 83 -10.87 0.31 0.20
N LYS A 84 -10.57 -0.05 1.47
CA LYS A 84 -11.20 0.52 2.66
C LYS A 84 -10.62 1.87 3.06
N LEU A 85 -9.49 2.28 2.45
CA LEU A 85 -8.93 3.61 2.64
C LEU A 85 -9.79 4.63 1.87
N HIS A 86 -10.89 5.06 2.49
CA HIS A 86 -11.91 5.88 1.83
C HIS A 86 -11.40 7.24 1.32
N ASN A 87 -10.28 7.74 1.85
CA ASN A 87 -9.65 8.99 1.42
C ASN A 87 -8.58 8.80 0.34
N LEU A 88 -8.26 7.56 -0.04
CA LEU A 88 -7.19 7.26 -0.97
C LEU A 88 -7.53 7.77 -2.38
N ARG A 89 -6.66 8.61 -2.92
CA ARG A 89 -6.79 9.23 -4.24
C ARG A 89 -5.78 8.69 -5.23
N SER A 90 -4.60 8.29 -4.75
CA SER A 90 -3.54 7.76 -5.61
C SER A 90 -2.92 6.50 -5.01
N LEU A 91 -2.93 5.43 -5.78
CA LEU A 91 -2.30 4.15 -5.44
C LEU A 91 -1.26 3.80 -6.50
N TYR A 92 -0.04 3.56 -6.05
CA TYR A 92 1.08 3.17 -6.89
C TYR A 92 1.63 1.82 -6.41
N LEU A 93 1.59 0.82 -7.27
CA LEU A 93 2.14 -0.53 -7.05
C LEU A 93 3.26 -0.75 -8.07
N ASN A 94 4.51 -0.62 -7.61
CA ASN A 94 5.69 -0.61 -8.49
C ASN A 94 6.67 -1.72 -8.12
N ASP A 95 7.41 -2.21 -9.12
CA ASP A 95 8.61 -3.04 -8.97
C ASP A 95 8.43 -4.20 -7.99
N ARG A 96 7.86 -5.34 -8.40
CA ARG A 96 7.64 -6.49 -7.49
C ARG A 96 6.88 -6.16 -6.19
N SER A 97 6.11 -5.07 -6.13
CA SER A 97 5.28 -4.77 -4.93
C SER A 97 4.19 -5.81 -4.68
N TYR A 98 3.77 -6.50 -5.74
CA TYR A 98 2.88 -7.66 -5.68
C TYR A 98 3.48 -8.81 -6.50
N MET A 99 3.42 -10.02 -5.95
CA MET A 99 3.99 -11.25 -6.49
C MET A 99 2.93 -12.34 -6.73
N GLY A 100 1.66 -12.10 -6.37
CA GLY A 100 0.56 -12.99 -6.74
C GLY A 100 0.11 -12.77 -8.19
N SER A 101 -0.85 -13.59 -8.64
CA SER A 101 -1.29 -13.62 -10.04
C SER A 101 -2.61 -12.89 -10.32
N SER A 102 -3.45 -12.69 -9.31
CA SER A 102 -4.71 -11.96 -9.47
C SER A 102 -4.96 -10.99 -8.33
N MET A 103 -5.66 -9.89 -8.61
CA MET A 103 -6.17 -8.97 -7.60
C MET A 103 -7.65 -8.69 -7.84
N VAL A 104 -8.41 -8.49 -6.77
CA VAL A 104 -9.86 -8.25 -6.82
C VAL A 104 -10.19 -6.96 -6.09
N CYS A 105 -10.71 -6.00 -6.83
CA CYS A 105 -11.34 -4.83 -6.24
C CYS A 105 -12.84 -5.12 -6.08
N SER A 106 -13.30 -5.19 -4.83
CA SER A 106 -14.70 -5.55 -4.54
C SER A 106 -15.67 -4.41 -4.86
N LYS A 107 -16.95 -4.75 -4.95
CA LYS A 107 -18.05 -3.85 -5.28
C LYS A 107 -18.04 -2.61 -4.40
N GLY A 108 -18.07 -1.43 -5.04
CA GLY A 108 -18.04 -0.14 -4.34
C GLY A 108 -16.70 0.21 -3.68
N GLY A 109 -15.64 -0.58 -3.89
CA GLY A 109 -14.30 -0.29 -3.41
C GLY A 109 -13.71 0.97 -4.03
N PHE A 110 -12.77 1.60 -3.32
CA PHE A 110 -12.01 2.77 -3.79
C PHE A 110 -12.91 3.97 -4.20
N PRO A 111 -13.74 4.51 -3.28
CA PRO A 111 -14.73 5.55 -3.62
C PRO A 111 -14.12 6.91 -4.02
N GLN A 112 -12.83 7.14 -3.75
CA GLN A 112 -12.13 8.40 -4.05
C GLN A 112 -10.88 8.22 -4.92
N LEU A 113 -10.60 6.99 -5.38
CA LEU A 113 -9.36 6.73 -6.13
C LEU A 113 -9.45 7.38 -7.52
N GLN A 114 -8.46 8.21 -7.82
CA GLN A 114 -8.32 8.98 -9.06
C GLN A 114 -7.16 8.47 -9.90
N VAL A 115 -6.11 7.96 -9.26
CA VAL A 115 -4.92 7.42 -9.91
C VAL A 115 -4.66 6.02 -9.38
N LEU A 116 -4.64 5.05 -10.27
CA LEU A 116 -4.09 3.72 -10.02
C LEU A 116 -2.94 3.56 -11.00
N LYS A 117 -1.74 3.24 -10.51
CA LYS A 117 -0.64 2.85 -11.40
C LYS A 117 -0.05 1.54 -10.93
N MET A 118 0.12 0.63 -11.87
CA MET A 118 0.76 -0.65 -11.67
C MET A 118 1.90 -0.79 -12.66
N SER A 119 3.11 -1.03 -12.18
CA SER A 119 4.30 -1.12 -13.05
C SER A 119 5.24 -2.20 -12.54
N PHE A 120 5.77 -3.01 -13.46
CA PHE A 120 6.71 -4.09 -13.14
C PHE A 120 6.18 -5.11 -12.11
N LEU A 121 4.87 -5.43 -12.19
CA LEU A 121 4.23 -6.51 -11.45
C LEU A 121 4.25 -7.79 -12.30
N PHE A 122 5.43 -8.39 -12.46
CA PHE A 122 5.69 -9.43 -13.48
C PHE A 122 4.81 -10.69 -13.38
N ASN A 123 4.24 -10.97 -12.21
CA ASN A 123 3.40 -12.15 -11.99
C ASN A 123 1.90 -11.86 -12.12
N LEU A 124 1.50 -10.58 -12.16
CA LEU A 124 0.09 -10.21 -12.19
C LEU A 124 -0.48 -10.53 -13.59
N GLU A 125 -1.41 -11.48 -13.62
CA GLU A 125 -2.11 -11.91 -14.84
C GLU A 125 -3.47 -11.24 -14.98
N GLU A 126 -4.16 -10.99 -13.85
CA GLU A 126 -5.54 -10.48 -13.87
C GLU A 126 -5.81 -9.42 -12.77
N LEU A 127 -6.50 -8.34 -13.14
CA LEU A 127 -7.13 -7.42 -12.21
C LEU A 127 -8.65 -7.47 -12.39
N ILE A 128 -9.34 -8.03 -11.41
CA ILE A 128 -10.79 -8.18 -11.42
C ILE A 128 -11.43 -6.94 -10.77
N LEU A 129 -12.29 -6.28 -11.53
CA LEU A 129 -13.02 -5.10 -11.09
C LEU A 129 -14.51 -5.44 -10.96
N GLU A 130 -15.02 -5.50 -9.74
CA GLU A 130 -16.46 -5.66 -9.51
C GLU A 130 -17.25 -4.37 -9.81
N GLU A 131 -18.58 -4.46 -9.79
CA GLU A 131 -19.45 -3.32 -10.06
C GLU A 131 -19.13 -2.10 -9.19
N GLN A 132 -19.23 -0.90 -9.77
CA GLN A 132 -19.12 0.36 -9.03
C GLN A 132 -17.78 0.58 -8.32
N VAL A 133 -16.73 -0.15 -8.70
CA VAL A 133 -15.37 0.12 -8.25
C VAL A 133 -14.75 1.26 -9.07
N LEU A 134 -13.79 1.98 -8.48
CA LEU A 134 -12.94 2.96 -9.20
C LEU A 134 -13.75 4.07 -9.93
N GLN A 135 -14.93 4.45 -9.43
CA GLN A 135 -15.84 5.38 -10.12
C GLN A 135 -15.27 6.78 -10.39
N LYS A 136 -14.20 7.17 -9.69
CA LYS A 136 -13.55 8.47 -9.83
C LYS A 136 -12.19 8.39 -10.52
N LEU A 137 -11.85 7.24 -11.11
CA LEU A 137 -10.57 7.04 -11.74
C LEU A 137 -10.41 7.95 -12.96
N VAL A 138 -9.28 8.65 -13.02
CA VAL A 138 -8.90 9.56 -14.09
C VAL A 138 -7.66 9.04 -14.83
N GLU A 139 -6.78 8.33 -14.11
CA GLU A 139 -5.55 7.77 -14.65
C GLU A 139 -5.36 6.34 -14.16
N PHE A 140 -5.11 5.43 -15.11
CA PHE A 140 -4.81 4.02 -14.91
C PHE A 140 -3.43 3.69 -15.49
#